data_AF-A0A5N6SDD2-F1
#
_entry.id   AF-A0A5N6SDD2-F1
#
_cell.length_a   1.000
_cell.length_b   1.000
_cell.length_c   1.000
_cell.angle_alpha   90.00
_cell.angle_beta   90.00
_cell.angle_gamma   90.00
#
_symmetry.space_group_name_H-M   'P 1'
#
loop_
_entity.id
_entity.type
_entity.pdbx_description
1 polymer ?
#
loop_
_entity_poly.entity_id
_entity_poly.type
_entity_poly.pdbx_seq_one_letter_code
_entity_poly.pdbx_strand_id
1 'polypeptide(L)'
;MHSIYQALTTIQANIHGIPKRDLLESLLRYALSTHDYKGNLAPINVDRIWKDYEMAEAQNMGLREVCGRTLLVDIRFNLMTPKGYDSLNGEGWCLYVVNKLRKKYPLDDAMRNLET
;
A
#
# COMPACT_ATOMS: atom_id res chain seq x y z
N MET A 1 5.00 -17.40 -30.17
CA MET A 1 4.24 -16.44 -29.35
C MET A 1 4.96 -16.26 -28.01
N HIS A 2 6.08 -15.52 -28.00
CA HIS A 2 6.76 -15.16 -26.75
C HIS A 2 5.99 -14.01 -26.13
N SER A 3 5.32 -14.35 -25.03
CA SER A 3 4.26 -13.60 -24.39
C SER A 3 4.72 -12.21 -23.94
N ILE A 4 4.07 -11.18 -24.47
CA ILE A 4 4.14 -9.76 -24.07
C ILE A 4 3.92 -9.57 -22.54
N TYR A 5 3.48 -10.63 -21.85
CA TYR A 5 3.27 -10.72 -20.42
C TYR A 5 4.56 -10.69 -19.57
N GLN A 6 5.76 -10.87 -20.15
CA GLN A 6 7.01 -10.64 -19.42
C GLN A 6 7.43 -9.15 -19.38
N ALA A 7 6.83 -8.29 -20.21
CA ALA A 7 7.16 -6.87 -20.30
C ALA A 7 6.20 -5.95 -19.51
N LEU A 8 5.18 -6.50 -18.85
CA LEU A 8 4.54 -5.85 -17.71
C LEU A 8 5.45 -6.10 -16.51
N THR A 9 6.60 -5.44 -16.51
CA THR A 9 7.34 -5.15 -15.29
C THR A 9 6.32 -4.74 -14.24
N THR A 10 6.22 -5.54 -13.18
CA THR A 10 5.31 -5.32 -12.07
C THR A 10 5.43 -3.85 -11.66
N ILE A 11 4.44 -3.01 -11.99
CA ILE A 11 4.54 -1.57 -11.74
C ILE A 11 4.76 -1.41 -10.23
N GLN A 12 5.97 -1.05 -9.83
CA GLN A 12 6.28 -0.82 -8.42
C GLN A 12 5.89 0.61 -8.08
N ALA A 13 5.18 0.78 -6.97
CA ALA A 13 4.90 2.10 -6.45
C ALA A 13 6.11 2.58 -5.65
N ASN A 14 6.70 3.70 -6.06
CA ASN A 14 7.71 4.38 -5.27
C ASN A 14 7.07 5.11 -4.09
N ILE A 15 7.31 4.60 -2.88
CA ILE A 15 6.81 5.17 -1.62
C ILE A 15 7.93 5.78 -0.78
N HIS A 16 9.13 5.97 -1.36
CA HIS A 16 10.22 6.66 -0.70
C HIS A 16 9.78 8.07 -0.26
N GLY A 17 10.18 8.48 0.94
CA GLY A 17 9.89 9.81 1.49
C GLY A 17 8.44 10.03 1.95
N ILE A 18 7.52 9.08 1.71
CA ILE A 18 6.17 9.12 2.28
C ILE A 18 6.22 8.56 3.70
N PRO A 19 5.74 9.28 4.74
CA PRO A 19 5.63 8.73 6.09
C PRO A 19 4.79 7.45 6.09
N LYS A 20 5.34 6.36 6.66
CA LYS A 20 4.69 5.03 6.64
C LYS A 20 3.31 5.04 7.30
N ARG A 21 3.16 5.82 8.38
CA ARG A 21 1.88 6.02 9.08
C ARG A 21 0.82 6.65 8.17
N ASP A 22 1.16 7.71 7.44
CA ASP A 22 0.26 8.37 6.49
C ASP A 22 -0.11 7.46 5.31
N LEU A 23 0.87 6.69 4.80
CA LEU A 23 0.65 5.71 3.74
C LEU A 23 -0.30 4.61 4.19
N LEU A 24 -0.03 4.01 5.36
CA LEU A 24 -0.84 2.95 5.93
C LEU A 24 -2.28 3.42 6.16
N GLU A 25 -2.44 4.57 6.79
CA GLU A 25 -3.77 5.16 7.02
C GLU A 25 -4.50 5.41 5.70
N SER A 26 -3.83 5.98 4.71
CA SER A 26 -4.45 6.27 3.41
C SER A 26 -4.84 4.99 2.69
N LEU A 27 -3.97 3.99 2.62
CA LEU A 27 -4.29 2.69 2.04
C LEU A 27 -5.52 2.09 2.74
N LEU A 28 -5.57 2.09 4.06
CA LEU A 28 -6.73 1.57 4.79
C LEU A 28 -8.00 2.42 4.57
N ARG A 29 -7.90 3.73 4.32
CA ARG A 29 -9.08 4.55 3.99
C ARG A 29 -9.68 4.21 2.63
N TYR A 30 -8.86 3.82 1.66
CA TYR A 30 -9.30 3.46 0.30
C TYR A 30 -9.43 1.95 0.09
N ALA A 31 -9.01 1.13 1.05
CA ALA A 31 -9.18 -0.30 1.01
C ALA A 31 -10.67 -0.64 1.12
N LEU A 32 -11.15 -1.43 0.16
CA LEU A 32 -12.45 -2.07 0.25
C LEU A 32 -12.35 -3.23 1.24
N SER A 33 -13.45 -3.57 1.89
CA SER A 33 -13.46 -4.73 2.76
C SER A 33 -13.22 -6.01 1.94
N THR A 34 -12.67 -7.06 2.55
CA THR A 34 -12.67 -8.39 1.92
C THR A 34 -14.11 -8.77 1.53
N HIS A 35 -14.27 -9.52 0.45
CA HIS A 35 -15.59 -9.97 -0.02
C HIS A 35 -16.39 -10.74 1.06
N ASP A 36 -15.71 -11.26 2.08
CA ASP A 36 -16.31 -12.03 3.18
C ASP A 36 -16.62 -11.20 4.45
N TYR A 37 -16.20 -9.93 4.51
CA TYR A 37 -16.52 -9.07 5.65
C TYR A 37 -17.97 -8.56 5.54
N LYS A 38 -18.90 -9.30 6.14
CA LYS A 38 -20.33 -8.96 6.20
C LYS A 38 -20.70 -7.91 7.26
N GLY A 39 -19.71 -7.34 7.95
CA GLY A 39 -19.90 -6.36 9.02
C GLY A 39 -19.77 -4.91 8.55
N ASN A 40 -20.17 -3.97 9.41
CA ASN A 40 -19.79 -2.56 9.24
C ASN A 40 -18.30 -2.41 9.52
N LEU A 41 -17.55 -1.83 8.59
CA LEU A 41 -16.12 -1.60 8.76
C LEU A 41 -15.87 -0.79 10.03
N ALA A 42 -15.03 -1.34 10.91
CA ALA A 42 -14.63 -0.62 12.11
C ALA A 42 -13.99 0.73 11.76
N PRO A 43 -14.17 1.77 12.59
CA PRO A 43 -13.48 3.04 12.40
C PRO A 43 -11.96 2.83 12.47
N ILE A 44 -11.24 3.60 11.66
CA ILE A 44 -9.78 3.57 11.58
C ILE A 44 -9.24 4.34 12.80
N ASN A 45 -8.60 3.62 13.73
CA ASN A 45 -7.83 4.22 14.83
C ASN A 45 -6.34 4.17 14.45
N VAL A 46 -5.81 5.32 14.03
CA VAL A 46 -4.45 5.41 13.47
C VAL A 46 -3.37 5.05 14.48
N ASP A 47 -3.54 5.41 15.77
CA ASP A 47 -2.56 5.07 16.81
C ASP A 47 -2.48 3.57 17.03
N ARG A 48 -3.64 2.90 17.09
CA ARG A 48 -3.70 1.44 17.21
C ARG A 48 -3.10 0.75 15.98
N ILE A 49 -3.50 1.18 14.79
CA ILE A 49 -3.01 0.64 13.51
C ILE A 49 -1.49 0.78 13.41
N TRP A 50 -0.96 1.93 13.82
CA TRP A 50 0.47 2.18 13.79
C TRP A 50 1.21 1.23 14.73
N LYS A 51 0.71 1.05 15.96
CA LYS A 51 1.28 0.08 16.91
C LYS A 51 1.23 -1.36 16.39
N ASP A 52 0.10 -1.78 15.81
CA ASP A 52 -0.05 -3.11 15.21
C ASP A 52 0.97 -3.31 14.07
N TYR A 53 1.22 -2.25 13.29
CA TYR A 53 2.20 -2.25 12.22
C TYR A 53 3.65 -2.34 12.73
N GLU A 54 4.03 -1.53 13.73
CA GLU A 54 5.37 -1.59 14.34
C GLU A 54 5.68 -2.99 14.90
N MET A 55 4.68 -3.63 15.53
CA MET A 55 4.82 -5.01 16.02
C MET A 55 5.02 -6.02 14.88
N ALA A 56 4.23 -5.89 13.81
CA ALA A 56 4.34 -6.70 12.59
C ALA A 56 5.72 -6.54 11.93
N GLU A 57 6.20 -5.31 11.79
CA GLU A 57 7.52 -4.99 11.25
C GLU A 57 8.63 -5.61 12.10
N ALA A 58 8.60 -5.44 13.42
CA ALA A 58 9.59 -6.01 14.34
C ALA A 58 9.67 -7.55 14.27
N GLN A 59 8.57 -8.21 13.92
CA GLN A 59 8.50 -9.67 13.75
C GLN A 59 8.77 -10.13 12.31
N ASN A 60 9.04 -9.19 11.38
CA ASN A 60 9.17 -9.46 9.95
C ASN A 60 7.89 -10.09 9.33
N MET A 61 6.73 -9.78 9.88
CA MET A 61 5.42 -10.30 9.50
C MET A 61 4.56 -9.13 9.01
N GLY A 62 4.50 -8.86 7.70
CA GLY A 62 3.65 -7.77 7.18
C GLY A 62 2.17 -7.91 7.57
N LEU A 63 1.38 -6.84 7.41
CA LEU A 63 -0.05 -6.85 7.73
C LEU A 63 -0.88 -7.35 6.55
N ARG A 64 -1.61 -8.46 6.73
CA ARG A 64 -2.57 -8.95 5.74
C ARG A 64 -3.91 -8.21 5.81
N GLU A 65 -4.47 -8.14 7.00
CA GLU A 65 -5.74 -7.48 7.30
C GLU A 65 -5.61 -6.61 8.54
N VAL A 66 -6.15 -5.40 8.47
CA VAL A 66 -6.10 -4.41 9.56
C VAL A 66 -7.44 -3.72 9.64
N CYS A 67 -8.04 -3.69 10.85
CA CYS A 67 -9.35 -3.06 11.06
C CYS A 67 -10.43 -3.53 10.04
N GLY A 68 -10.43 -4.82 9.69
CA GLY A 68 -11.38 -5.42 8.73
C GLY A 68 -11.11 -5.08 7.26
N ARG A 69 -9.95 -4.52 6.93
CA ARG A 69 -9.58 -4.11 5.57
C ARG A 69 -8.31 -4.80 5.12
N THR A 70 -8.24 -5.13 3.83
CA THR A 70 -7.09 -5.82 3.26
C THR A 70 -6.00 -4.82 2.90
N LEU A 71 -4.78 -5.07 3.39
CA LEU A 71 -3.59 -4.35 2.93
C LEU A 71 -2.88 -5.13 1.81
N LEU A 72 -2.44 -6.38 2.04
CA LEU A 72 -1.71 -7.19 1.04
C LEU A 72 -0.58 -6.47 0.28
N VAL A 73 0.02 -5.46 0.91
CA VAL A 73 1.23 -4.77 0.45
C VAL A 73 2.18 -4.64 1.62
N ASP A 74 3.47 -4.74 1.32
CA ASP A 74 4.52 -4.52 2.28
C ASP A 74 5.06 -3.10 2.14
N ILE A 75 4.75 -2.25 3.12
CA ILE A 75 5.14 -0.83 3.09
C ILE A 75 6.47 -0.55 3.81
N ARG A 76 7.16 -1.58 4.33
CA ARG A 76 8.44 -1.40 5.06
C ARG A 76 9.52 -0.84 4.15
N PHE A 77 9.52 -1.29 2.90
CA PHE A 77 10.50 -0.90 1.89
C PHE A 77 10.14 0.43 1.22
N ASN A 78 11.04 0.94 0.38
CA ASN A 78 10.82 2.16 -0.40
C ASN A 78 10.00 1.92 -1.67
N LEU A 79 9.90 0.67 -2.11
CA LEU A 79 9.12 0.24 -3.25
C LEU A 79 8.10 -0.79 -2.76
N MET A 80 6.90 -0.74 -3.33
CA MET A 80 5.84 -1.71 -3.05
C MET A 80 5.21 -2.23 -4.33
N THR A 81 4.73 -3.48 -4.30
CA THR A 81 4.04 -4.10 -5.43
C THR A 81 2.53 -4.04 -5.25
N PRO A 82 1.77 -3.26 -6.05
CA PRO A 82 0.33 -3.05 -5.92
C PRO A 82 -0.52 -4.32 -6.06
N LYS A 83 -0.02 -5.32 -6.80
CA LYS A 83 -0.81 -6.50 -7.25
C LYS A 83 -1.67 -7.13 -6.15
N GLY A 84 -1.09 -7.34 -4.97
CA GLY A 84 -1.81 -7.93 -3.82
C GLY A 84 -2.97 -7.05 -3.35
N TYR A 85 -2.68 -5.78 -3.05
CA TYR A 85 -3.68 -4.79 -2.65
C TYR A 85 -4.77 -4.63 -3.72
N ASP A 86 -4.38 -4.38 -4.98
CA ASP A 86 -5.29 -4.07 -6.08
C ASP A 86 -6.22 -5.24 -6.42
N SER A 87 -5.73 -6.48 -6.32
CA SER A 87 -6.57 -7.67 -6.57
C SER A 87 -7.78 -7.79 -5.64
N LEU A 88 -7.69 -7.25 -4.41
CA LEU A 88 -8.76 -7.34 -3.42
C LEU A 88 -9.47 -6.01 -3.15
N ASN A 89 -8.81 -4.88 -3.45
CA ASN A 89 -9.32 -3.54 -3.18
C ASN A 89 -9.71 -2.75 -4.45
N GLY A 90 -9.47 -3.33 -5.63
CA GLY A 90 -9.75 -2.74 -6.95
C GLY A 90 -8.48 -2.27 -7.65
N GLU A 91 -8.39 -2.53 -8.95
CA GLU A 91 -7.20 -2.27 -9.76
C GLU A 91 -6.85 -0.78 -9.85
N GLY A 92 -5.58 -0.43 -9.63
CA GLY A 92 -5.06 0.92 -9.73
C GLY A 92 -5.26 1.79 -8.47
N TRP A 93 -6.01 1.32 -7.46
CA TRP A 93 -6.24 2.09 -6.23
C TRP A 93 -4.97 2.30 -5.42
N CYS A 94 -4.07 1.31 -5.36
CA CYS A 94 -2.81 1.46 -4.64
C CYS A 94 -1.98 2.62 -5.21
N LEU A 95 -1.82 2.66 -6.53
CA LEU A 95 -1.09 3.73 -7.22
C LEU A 95 -1.80 5.08 -7.08
N TYR A 96 -3.14 5.09 -7.14
CA TYR A 96 -3.92 6.30 -6.88
C TYR A 96 -3.63 6.91 -5.50
N VAL A 97 -3.58 6.07 -4.45
CA VAL A 97 -3.27 6.51 -3.08
C VAL A 97 -1.85 7.07 -3.00
N VAL A 98 -0.86 6.36 -3.56
CA VAL A 98 0.53 6.84 -3.59
C VAL A 98 0.65 8.16 -4.33
N ASN A 99 0.02 8.29 -5.50
CA ASN A 99 0.03 9.53 -6.28
C ASN A 99 -0.64 10.70 -5.56
N LYS A 100 -1.69 10.46 -4.77
CA LYS A 100 -2.26 11.48 -3.90
C LYS A 100 -1.28 11.94 -2.83
N LEU A 101 -0.65 11.00 -2.13
CA LEU A 101 0.34 11.32 -1.08
C LEU A 101 1.57 12.00 -1.65
N ARG A 102 1.98 11.65 -2.87
CA ARG A 102 3.11 12.25 -3.57
C ARG A 102 2.92 13.75 -3.84
N LYS A 103 1.68 14.23 -3.95
CA LYS A 103 1.38 15.68 -4.01
C LYS A 103 1.73 16.41 -2.71
N LYS A 104 1.63 15.73 -1.57
CA LYS A 104 1.99 16.25 -0.23
C LYS A 104 3.46 16.02 0.10
N TYR A 105 4.02 14.91 -0.38
CA TYR A 105 5.39 14.46 -0.13
C TYR A 105 6.13 14.27 -1.46
N PRO A 106 6.43 15.35 -2.19
CA PRO A 106 7.09 15.26 -3.49
C PRO A 106 8.47 14.61 -3.35
N LEU A 107 8.86 13.83 -4.37
CA LEU A 107 10.24 13.34 -4.50
C LEU A 107 11.14 14.50 -4.94
N ASP A 108 12.37 14.49 -4.43
CA ASP A 108 13.46 15.29 -5.00
C ASP A 108 13.87 14.73 -6.38
N ASP A 109 14.66 15.52 -7.11
CA ASP A 109 15.07 15.17 -8.47
C ASP A 109 15.97 13.93 -8.52
N ALA A 110 16.72 13.63 -7.47
CA ALA A 110 17.58 12.45 -7.38
C ALA A 110 16.76 11.16 -7.30
N MET A 111 15.63 11.20 -6.61
CA MET A 111 14.76 10.04 -6.40
C MET A 111 13.79 9.76 -7.55
N ARG A 112 13.55 10.74 -8.43
CA ARG A 112 12.76 10.55 -9.65
C ARG A 112 13.45 9.65 -10.68
N ASN A 113 14.79 9.67 -10.72
CA ASN A 113 15.58 8.89 -11.68
C ASN A 113 15.68 7.39 -11.34
N LEU A 114 15.09 6.95 -10.22
CA LEU A 114 14.93 5.53 -9.89
C LEU A 114 13.63 4.94 -10.50
N GLU A 115 12.85 5.76 -11.22
CA GLU A 115 11.61 5.35 -11.90
C GLU A 115 11.80 4.98 -13.39
N THR A 116 13.04 5.07 -13.92
CA THR A 116 13.45 4.66 -15.29
C THR A 116 14.36 3.44 -15.28
#